data_AF-A0A8T4NTU3-F1
#
_entry.id   AF-A0A8T4NTU3-F1
#
_cell.length_a   1.000
_cell.length_b   1.000
_cell.length_c   1.000
_cell.angle_alpha   90.00
_cell.angle_beta   90.00
_cell.angle_gamma   90.00
#
_symmetry.space_group_name_H-M   'P 1'
#
loop_
_entity.id
_entity.type
_entity.pdbx_description
1 polymer ?
#
loop_
_entity_poly.entity_id
_entity_poly.type
_entity_poly.pdbx_seq_one_letter_code
_entity_poly.pdbx_strand_id
1 'polypeptide(L)'
;MEETLVFIDEGFLDKLTKLLGGKTRLKYDKIGFAKRIAEKQDLICRKLFYYVCPPFQSSRPTEEEIRRKRGYDKFIAAISKNKEIIIRERRVQKIINENGEIQFKQKGVDTLLTIDLSHIKDDYPKIKKIILVSSDTDFCPIISDINKKAGNEVRL
;
A
#
# COMPACT_ATOMS: atom_id res chain seq x y z
N MET A 1 25.13 -1.92 -3.78
CA MET A 1 23.82 -1.41 -3.35
C MET A 1 23.24 -2.32 -2.28
N GLU A 2 22.69 -1.75 -1.22
CA GLU A 2 22.05 -2.51 -0.13
C GLU A 2 20.62 -2.92 -0.53
N GLU A 3 20.11 -4.03 0.04
CA GLU A 3 18.72 -4.43 -0.15
C GLU A 3 17.77 -3.57 0.69
N THR A 4 16.60 -3.26 0.14
CA THR A 4 15.51 -2.54 0.81
C THR A 4 14.17 -3.24 0.62
N LEU A 5 13.22 -2.91 1.48
CA LEU A 5 11.81 -3.24 1.35
C LEU A 5 11.03 -1.96 1.05
N VAL A 6 10.11 -2.03 0.10
CA VAL A 6 9.25 -0.90 -0.26
C VAL A 6 7.84 -1.19 0.22
N PHE A 7 7.25 -0.28 0.98
CA PHE A 7 5.89 -0.34 1.49
C PHE A 7 5.06 0.71 0.78
N ILE A 8 3.97 0.32 0.11
CA ILE A 8 3.12 1.23 -0.66
C ILE A 8 1.71 1.21 -0.08
N ASP A 9 1.24 2.38 0.37
CA ASP A 9 -0.19 2.62 0.56
C ASP A 9 -0.85 3.01 -0.78
N GLU A 10 -1.68 2.13 -1.33
CA GLU A 10 -2.43 2.44 -2.55
C GLU A 10 -3.48 3.54 -2.33
N GLY A 11 -3.99 3.72 -1.11
CA GLY A 11 -4.92 4.80 -0.79
C GLY A 11 -4.31 6.18 -1.07
N PHE A 12 -3.06 6.38 -0.66
CA PHE A 12 -2.26 7.54 -1.02
C PHE A 12 -1.99 7.64 -2.53
N LEU A 13 -1.45 6.58 -3.16
CA LEU A 13 -1.10 6.63 -4.58
C LEU A 13 -2.32 6.83 -5.50
N ASP A 14 -3.49 6.35 -5.11
CA ASP A 14 -4.73 6.59 -5.85
C ASP A 14 -5.09 8.07 -5.90
N LYS A 15 -4.93 8.79 -4.78
CA LYS A 15 -5.16 10.24 -4.70
C LYS A 15 -4.12 10.99 -5.54
N LEU A 16 -2.84 10.62 -5.39
CA LEU A 16 -1.74 11.25 -6.11
C LEU A 16 -1.88 11.09 -7.63
N THR A 17 -2.19 9.89 -8.09
CA THR A 17 -2.30 9.60 -9.53
C THR A 17 -3.51 10.27 -10.18
N LYS A 18 -4.63 10.40 -9.46
CA LYS A 18 -5.78 11.20 -9.91
C LYS A 18 -5.44 12.69 -10.02
N LEU A 19 -4.68 13.21 -9.07
CA LEU A 19 -4.25 14.61 -9.09
C LEU A 19 -3.35 14.86 -10.30
N LEU A 20 -2.31 14.05 -10.49
CA LEU A 20 -1.35 14.18 -11.59
C LEU A 20 -1.97 13.89 -12.97
N GLY A 21 -2.93 12.98 -13.04
CA GLY A 21 -3.61 12.61 -14.27
C GLY A 21 -4.84 13.45 -14.61
N GLY A 22 -5.00 14.63 -14.00
CA GLY A 22 -6.10 15.55 -14.34
C GLY A 22 -7.48 14.95 -14.09
N LYS A 23 -7.70 14.35 -12.91
CA LYS A 23 -8.90 13.59 -12.49
C LYS A 23 -9.00 12.16 -13.05
N THR A 24 -8.07 11.74 -13.91
CA THR A 24 -7.97 10.35 -14.37
C THR A 24 -6.85 9.63 -13.64
N ARG A 25 -7.06 8.36 -13.25
CA ARG A 25 -6.02 7.54 -12.63
C ARG A 25 -4.95 7.20 -13.67
N LEU A 26 -3.70 7.58 -13.39
CA LEU A 26 -2.55 7.12 -14.18
C LEU A 26 -2.34 5.62 -13.99
N LYS A 27 -2.20 4.90 -15.10
CA LYS A 27 -1.81 3.49 -15.08
C LYS A 27 -0.29 3.39 -15.12
N TYR A 28 0.27 2.60 -14.22
CA TYR A 28 1.71 2.36 -14.15
C TYR A 28 1.99 1.00 -13.53
N ASP A 29 3.19 0.48 -13.80
CA ASP A 29 3.68 -0.73 -13.17
C ASP A 29 4.12 -0.45 -11.72
N LYS A 30 3.43 -1.06 -10.75
CA LYS A 30 3.70 -0.92 -9.31
C LYS A 30 5.08 -1.45 -8.93
N ILE A 31 5.51 -2.54 -9.55
CA ILE A 31 6.79 -3.19 -9.24
C ILE A 31 7.93 -2.36 -9.82
N GLY A 32 7.82 -1.99 -11.10
CA GLY A 32 8.78 -1.07 -11.72
C GLY A 32 8.86 0.28 -11.00
N PHE A 33 7.75 0.79 -10.47
CA PHE A 33 7.76 1.99 -9.64
C PHE A 33 8.55 1.80 -8.33
N ALA A 34 8.30 0.72 -7.60
CA ALA A 34 9.04 0.40 -6.37
C ALA A 34 10.55 0.24 -6.63
N LYS A 35 10.93 -0.47 -7.71
CA LYS A 35 12.33 -0.63 -8.14
C LYS A 35 12.98 0.71 -8.45
N ARG A 36 12.32 1.57 -9.23
CA ARG A 36 12.84 2.91 -9.58
C ARG A 36 13.00 3.82 -8.37
N ILE A 37 12.11 3.76 -7.37
CA ILE A 37 12.28 4.54 -6.14
C ILE A 37 13.49 4.05 -5.35
N ALA A 38 13.66 2.72 -5.22
CA ALA A 38 14.83 2.16 -4.54
C ALA A 38 16.13 2.52 -5.25
N GLU A 39 16.18 2.41 -6.59
CA GLU A 39 17.35 2.76 -7.40
C GLU A 39 17.75 4.23 -7.23
N LYS A 40 16.78 5.16 -7.17
CA LYS A 40 17.05 6.58 -6.89
C LYS A 40 17.68 6.85 -5.53
N GLN A 41 17.63 5.88 -4.61
CA GLN A 41 18.24 5.93 -3.28
C GLN A 41 19.50 5.05 -3.19
N ASP A 42 20.00 4.52 -4.32
CA ASP A 42 21.12 3.54 -4.40
C ASP A 42 20.83 2.21 -3.66
N LEU A 43 19.56 1.77 -3.70
CA LEU A 43 19.06 0.55 -3.05
C LEU A 43 18.46 -0.44 -4.05
N ILE A 44 18.51 -1.74 -3.72
CA ILE A 44 17.88 -2.81 -4.48
C ILE A 44 16.55 -3.17 -3.81
N CYS A 45 15.43 -2.95 -4.50
CA CYS A 45 14.12 -3.36 -4.01
C CYS A 45 14.00 -4.89 -3.99
N ARG A 46 14.12 -5.51 -2.81
CA ARG A 46 14.00 -6.96 -2.63
C ARG A 46 12.55 -7.42 -2.67
N LYS A 47 11.66 -6.72 -1.96
CA LYS A 47 10.22 -6.97 -1.97
C LYS A 47 9.42 -5.67 -1.88
N LEU A 48 8.27 -5.68 -2.52
CA LEU A 48 7.24 -4.66 -2.43
C LEU A 48 6.08 -5.19 -1.57
N PHE A 49 5.78 -4.52 -0.47
CA PHE A 49 4.55 -4.69 0.29
C PHE A 49 3.50 -3.70 -0.21
N TYR A 50 2.46 -4.22 -0.86
CA TYR A 50 1.43 -3.42 -1.50
C TYR A 50 0.13 -3.51 -0.69
N TYR A 51 -0.21 -2.43 0.00
CA TYR A 51 -1.38 -2.34 0.85
C TYR A 51 -2.56 -1.76 0.08
N VAL A 52 -3.65 -2.50 0.05
CA VAL A 52 -4.80 -2.17 -0.78
C VAL A 52 -6.08 -2.71 -0.15
N CYS A 53 -7.24 -2.18 -0.56
CA CYS A 53 -8.52 -2.81 -0.27
C CYS A 53 -9.22 -3.18 -1.58
N PRO A 54 -9.88 -4.35 -1.64
CA PRO A 54 -10.82 -4.65 -2.70
C PRO A 54 -11.97 -3.63 -2.70
N PRO A 55 -12.59 -3.37 -3.85
CA PRO A 55 -13.78 -2.54 -3.90
C PRO A 55 -14.88 -3.12 -3.02
N PHE A 56 -15.70 -2.25 -2.44
CA PHE A 56 -16.85 -2.67 -1.66
C PHE A 56 -17.80 -3.54 -2.49
N GLN A 57 -18.31 -4.59 -1.87
CA GLN A 57 -19.33 -5.46 -2.43
C GLN A 57 -20.38 -5.75 -1.35
N SER A 58 -21.64 -5.45 -1.66
CA SER A 58 -22.75 -5.75 -0.76
C SER A 58 -23.12 -7.24 -0.79
N SER A 59 -23.97 -7.68 0.15
CA SER A 59 -24.47 -9.06 0.19
C SER A 59 -25.30 -9.44 -1.05
N ARG A 60 -25.96 -8.46 -1.68
CA ARG A 60 -26.66 -8.58 -2.96
C ARG A 60 -26.02 -7.58 -3.93
N PRO A 61 -24.91 -7.96 -4.57
CA PRO A 61 -24.09 -7.01 -5.29
C PRO A 61 -24.76 -6.50 -6.56
N THR A 62 -24.57 -5.21 -6.84
CA THR A 62 -25.03 -4.62 -8.11
C THR A 62 -24.11 -5.02 -9.25
N GLU A 63 -24.58 -4.90 -10.50
CA GLU A 63 -23.74 -5.11 -11.69
C GLU A 63 -22.46 -4.25 -11.66
N GLU A 64 -22.56 -3.03 -11.13
CA GLU A 64 -21.38 -2.17 -10.98
C GLU A 64 -20.39 -2.71 -9.93
N GLU A 65 -20.88 -3.16 -8.78
CA GLU A 65 -20.04 -3.77 -7.73
C GLU A 65 -19.34 -5.03 -8.27
N ILE A 66 -20.07 -5.88 -8.99
CA ILE A 66 -19.54 -7.07 -9.66
C ILE A 66 -18.46 -6.68 -10.66
N ARG A 67 -18.73 -5.70 -11.53
CA ARG A 67 -17.77 -5.23 -12.54
C ARG A 67 -16.48 -4.71 -11.90
N ARG A 68 -16.59 -3.89 -10.84
CA ARG A 68 -15.44 -3.34 -10.11
C ARG A 68 -14.62 -4.45 -9.45
N LYS A 69 -15.29 -5.39 -8.76
CA LYS A 69 -14.65 -6.54 -8.11
C LYS A 69 -13.93 -7.44 -9.12
N ARG A 70 -14.57 -7.77 -10.24
CA ARG A 70 -13.94 -8.55 -11.33
C ARG A 70 -12.70 -7.86 -11.89
N GLY A 71 -12.74 -6.55 -12.07
CA GLY A 71 -11.58 -5.77 -12.52
C GLY A 71 -10.43 -5.82 -11.51
N TYR A 72 -10.75 -5.65 -10.23
CA TYR A 72 -9.81 -5.77 -9.13
C TYR A 72 -9.16 -7.16 -9.06
N ASP A 73 -9.97 -8.22 -9.12
CA ASP A 73 -9.48 -9.60 -9.03
C ASP A 73 -8.53 -9.96 -10.17
N LYS A 74 -8.85 -9.51 -11.39
CA LYS A 74 -7.95 -9.66 -12.55
C LYS A 74 -6.62 -8.95 -12.33
N PHE A 75 -6.65 -7.74 -11.77
CA PHE A 75 -5.44 -6.97 -11.48
C PHE A 75 -4.59 -7.66 -10.42
N ILE A 76 -5.19 -8.04 -9.28
CA ILE A 76 -4.50 -8.75 -8.19
C ILE A 76 -3.92 -10.07 -8.69
N ALA A 77 -4.68 -10.86 -9.44
CA ALA A 77 -4.21 -12.13 -10.02
C ALA A 77 -3.07 -11.95 -11.03
N ALA A 78 -2.99 -10.80 -11.72
CA ALA A 78 -1.90 -10.51 -12.63
C ALA A 78 -0.61 -10.16 -11.87
N ILE A 79 -0.69 -9.28 -10.88
CA ILE A 79 0.49 -8.83 -10.13
C ILE A 79 1.00 -9.88 -9.14
N SER A 80 0.12 -10.70 -8.55
CA SER A 80 0.49 -11.72 -7.57
C SER A 80 1.34 -12.85 -8.14
N LYS A 81 1.42 -12.98 -9.47
CA LYS A 81 2.32 -13.92 -10.15
C LYS A 81 3.80 -13.57 -9.91
N ASN A 82 4.11 -12.29 -9.66
CA ASN A 82 5.46 -11.90 -9.32
C ASN A 82 5.73 -12.17 -7.83
N LYS A 83 6.77 -12.94 -7.51
CA LYS A 83 7.16 -13.30 -6.13
C LYS A 83 7.79 -12.13 -5.35
N GLU A 84 8.14 -11.05 -6.02
CA GLU A 84 8.71 -9.84 -5.44
C GLU A 84 7.64 -8.92 -4.81
N ILE A 85 6.34 -9.16 -5.07
CA ILE A 85 5.24 -8.39 -4.47
C ILE A 85 4.48 -9.23 -3.44
N ILE A 86 4.26 -8.63 -2.28
CA ILE A 86 3.40 -9.13 -1.20
C ILE A 86 2.17 -8.24 -1.16
N ILE A 87 1.01 -8.80 -1.43
CA ILE A 87 -0.25 -8.07 -1.42
C ILE A 87 -0.86 -8.17 -0.03
N ARG A 88 -1.20 -7.02 0.54
CA ARG A 88 -1.77 -6.87 1.87
C ARG A 88 -3.16 -6.28 1.77
N GLU A 89 -4.17 -7.16 1.71
CA GLU A 89 -5.56 -6.74 1.57
C GLU A 89 -6.23 -6.46 2.92
N ARG A 90 -7.01 -5.37 2.95
CA ARG A 90 -7.96 -5.08 4.02
C ARG A 90 -9.36 -4.88 3.46
N ARG A 91 -10.20 -4.06 4.09
CA ARG A 91 -11.60 -3.90 3.68
C ARG A 91 -11.96 -2.45 3.43
N VAL A 92 -12.98 -2.28 2.59
CA VAL A 92 -13.72 -1.02 2.48
C VAL A 92 -14.98 -1.14 3.31
N GLN A 93 -15.26 -0.13 4.12
CA GLN A 93 -16.49 0.02 4.86
C GLN A 93 -17.39 1.04 4.17
N LYS A 94 -18.66 0.68 4.00
CA LYS A 94 -19.73 1.62 3.64
C LYS A 94 -20.23 2.28 4.94
N ILE A 95 -20.19 3.61 4.98
CA ILE A 95 -20.64 4.44 6.10
C ILE A 95 -21.77 5.32 5.58
N ILE A 96 -22.85 5.44 6.34
CA ILE A 96 -23.93 6.38 6.08
C ILE A 96 -23.75 7.50 7.11
N ASN A 97 -23.55 8.73 6.66
CA ASN A 97 -23.44 9.87 7.58
C ASN A 97 -24.82 10.29 8.10
N GLU A 98 -24.84 11.24 9.03
CA GLU A 98 -26.08 11.74 9.65
C GLU A 98 -27.07 12.34 8.63
N ASN A 99 -26.56 12.80 7.48
CA ASN A 99 -27.35 13.34 6.37
C ASN A 99 -27.84 12.27 5.39
N GLY A 100 -27.58 10.99 5.66
CA GLY A 100 -27.95 9.87 4.78
C GLY A 100 -27.01 9.64 3.59
N GLU A 101 -25.91 10.39 3.49
CA GLU A 101 -24.95 10.25 2.40
C GLU A 101 -24.06 9.03 2.60
N ILE A 102 -23.83 8.29 1.51
CA ILE A 102 -23.00 7.10 1.51
C ILE A 102 -21.54 7.50 1.27
N GLN A 103 -20.68 7.14 2.21
CA GLN A 103 -19.23 7.26 2.10
C GLN A 103 -18.57 5.88 2.15
N PHE A 104 -17.55 5.68 1.33
CA PHE A 104 -16.72 4.47 1.35
C PHE A 104 -15.35 4.82 1.94
N LYS A 105 -14.96 4.16 3.03
CA LYS A 105 -13.66 4.37 3.68
C LYS A 105 -12.89 3.06 3.79
N GLN A 106 -11.59 3.10 3.51
CA GLN A 106 -10.70 1.98 3.79
C GLN A 106 -10.54 1.82 5.31
N LYS A 107 -10.44 0.59 5.78
CA LYS A 107 -10.30 0.29 7.21
C LYS A 107 -9.26 -0.79 7.46
N GLY A 108 -8.36 -0.52 8.39
CA GLY A 108 -7.34 -1.45 8.88
C GLY A 108 -6.07 -1.55 8.02
N VAL A 109 -5.96 -0.72 6.97
CA VAL A 109 -4.75 -0.61 6.14
C VAL A 109 -3.60 -0.09 6.99
N ASP A 110 -3.79 1.05 7.64
CA ASP A 110 -2.75 1.71 8.44
C ASP A 110 -2.30 0.84 9.61
N THR A 111 -3.24 0.16 10.26
CA THR A 111 -2.95 -0.80 11.32
C THR A 111 -2.13 -1.99 10.80
N LEU A 112 -2.47 -2.56 9.64
CA LEU A 112 -1.72 -3.68 9.07
C LEU A 112 -0.32 -3.26 8.65
N LEU A 113 -0.20 -2.09 8.02
CA LEU A 113 1.08 -1.52 7.62
C LEU A 113 1.95 -1.28 8.86
N THR A 114 1.39 -0.72 9.93
CA THR A 114 2.11 -0.48 11.19
C THR A 114 2.59 -1.79 11.83
N ILE A 115 1.74 -2.83 11.87
CA ILE A 115 2.12 -4.15 12.40
C ILE A 115 3.27 -4.74 11.58
N ASP A 116 3.16 -4.72 10.26
CA ASP A 116 4.19 -5.25 9.38
C ASP A 116 5.50 -4.48 9.51
N LEU A 117 5.45 -3.14 9.60
CA LEU A 117 6.62 -2.31 9.88
C LEU A 117 7.28 -2.69 11.21
N SER A 118 6.48 -2.97 12.24
CA SER A 118 7.00 -3.30 13.57
C SER A 118 7.75 -4.65 13.64
N HIS A 119 7.43 -5.58 12.74
CA HIS A 119 8.05 -6.92 12.69
C HIS A 119 9.21 -7.03 11.69
N ILE A 120 9.59 -5.96 10.98
CA ILE A 120 10.62 -6.03 9.92
C ILE A 120 11.95 -6.60 10.44
N LYS A 121 12.33 -6.29 11.67
CA LYS A 121 13.58 -6.78 12.26
C LYS A 121 13.58 -8.30 12.41
N ASP A 122 12.45 -8.88 12.75
CA ASP A 122 12.32 -10.32 12.96
C ASP A 122 12.20 -11.04 11.61
N ASP A 123 11.36 -10.51 10.71
CA ASP A 123 11.09 -11.13 9.40
C ASP A 123 12.23 -10.92 8.39
N TYR A 124 12.95 -9.80 8.49
CA TYR A 124 13.98 -9.36 7.54
C TYR A 124 15.22 -8.75 8.24
N PRO A 125 15.93 -9.51 9.09
CA PRO A 125 17.03 -8.99 9.94
C PRO A 125 18.22 -8.40 9.17
N LYS A 126 18.35 -8.70 7.88
CA LYS A 126 19.43 -8.17 7.02
C LYS A 126 19.10 -6.83 6.37
N ILE A 127 17.82 -6.45 6.33
CA ILE A 127 17.37 -5.18 5.75
C ILE A 127 17.70 -4.09 6.76
N LYS A 128 18.37 -3.03 6.31
CA LYS A 128 18.71 -1.87 7.15
C LYS A 128 17.99 -0.60 6.73
N LYS A 129 17.44 -0.56 5.52
CA LYS A 129 16.72 0.58 4.99
C LYS A 129 15.37 0.13 4.47
N ILE A 130 14.36 0.94 4.72
CA ILE A 130 12.97 0.70 4.31
C ILE A 130 12.48 1.96 3.65
N ILE A 131 11.72 1.81 2.57
CA ILE A 131 11.05 2.92 1.90
C ILE A 131 9.55 2.79 2.14
N LEU A 132 8.94 3.84 2.70
CA LEU A 132 7.51 3.92 2.94
C LEU A 132 6.89 4.98 2.03
N VAL A 133 6.11 4.55 1.05
CA VAL A 133 5.37 5.44 0.14
C VAL A 133 3.98 5.69 0.73
N SER A 134 3.88 6.75 1.52
CA SER A 134 2.64 7.25 2.12
C SER A 134 2.75 8.75 2.38
N SER A 135 1.61 9.42 2.56
CA SER A 135 1.55 10.81 3.06
C SER A 135 0.89 10.91 4.44
N ASP A 136 0.62 9.77 5.09
CA ASP A 136 -0.08 9.76 6.38
C ASP A 136 0.89 9.97 7.53
N THR A 137 0.68 11.05 8.28
CA THR A 137 1.49 11.40 9.45
C THR A 137 1.28 10.45 10.63
N ASP A 138 0.22 9.64 10.62
CA ASP A 138 -0.04 8.65 11.67
C ASP A 138 1.03 7.54 11.68
N PHE A 139 1.87 7.41 10.64
CA PHE A 139 3.03 6.53 10.63
C PHE A 139 4.28 7.11 11.30
N CYS A 140 4.31 8.42 11.62
CA CYS A 140 5.47 9.04 12.27
C CYS A 140 5.92 8.35 13.57
N PRO A 141 5.01 7.90 14.48
CA PRO A 141 5.41 7.19 15.69
C PRO A 141 6.16 5.88 15.41
N ILE A 142 5.66 5.05 14.48
CA ILE A 142 6.31 3.77 14.15
C ILE A 142 7.63 3.98 13.42
N ILE A 143 7.72 4.98 12.54
CA ILE A 143 8.98 5.39 11.91
C ILE A 143 10.01 5.78 12.98
N SER A 144 9.60 6.60 13.95
CA SER A 144 10.47 7.03 15.05
C SER A 144 10.93 5.85 15.91
N ASP A 145 10.04 4.91 16.22
CA ASP A 145 10.35 3.71 17.01
C ASP A 145 11.38 2.82 16.32
N ILE A 146 11.19 2.56 15.02
CA ILE A 146 12.11 1.73 14.22
C ILE A 146 13.50 2.38 14.15
N ASN A 147 13.55 3.69 13.89
CA ASN A 147 14.81 4.44 13.79
C ASN A 147 15.55 4.51 15.14
N LYS A 148 14.81 4.70 16.26
CA LYS A 148 15.41 4.80 17.62
C LYS A 148 15.93 3.47 18.15
N LYS A 149 15.26 2.35 17.87
CA LYS A 149 15.65 1.02 18.36
C LYS A 149 16.86 0.42 17.61
N ALA A 150 17.57 1.23 16.83
CA ALA A 150 18.84 1.00 16.12
C ALA A 150 18.98 -0.36 15.39
N GLY A 151 18.87 -0.29 14.07
CA GLY A 151 19.16 -1.37 13.11
C GLY A 151 18.59 -1.09 11.72
N ASN A 152 17.50 -0.32 11.67
CA ASN A 152 16.75 -0.01 10.45
C ASN A 152 16.47 1.50 10.36
N GLU A 153 16.57 2.06 9.16
CA GLU A 153 16.23 3.43 8.79
C GLU A 153 15.01 3.40 7.86
N VAL A 154 13.92 4.06 8.24
CA VAL A 154 12.74 4.24 7.37
C VAL A 154 12.77 5.62 6.72
N ARG A 155 12.65 5.67 5.39
CA ARG A 155 12.53 6.90 4.59
C ARG A 155 11.15 6.98 3.95
N LEU A 156 10.60 8.20 3.92
CA LEU A 156 9.39 8.56 3.18
C LEU A 156 9.74 8.92 1.72
#